data_AF-A0A4Q3IQU5-F1
#
_entry.id   AF-A0A4Q3IQU5-F1
#
_cell.length_a   1.000
_cell.length_b   1.000
_cell.length_c   1.000
_cell.angle_alpha   90.00
_cell.angle_beta   90.00
_cell.angle_gamma   90.00
#
_symmetry.space_group_name_H-M   'P 1'
#
loop_
_entity.id
_entity.type
_entity.pdbx_description
1 polymer ?
#
loop_
_entity_poly.entity_id
_entity_poly.type
_entity_poly.pdbx_seq_one_letter_code
_entity_poly.pdbx_strand_id
1 'polypeptide(L)'
;MRHPLGLLSATGIRGFLSFNLTMGTAFVLLLNPIFWGLTTLYVLTQAGFIQQLFPGVIFYVASALLFIGNFIFVYLSVAGSLQRGMFSLTRTALLSPLYWGLMSWAAWKGFIQLFTNPFYWEKTTHGLDDGSAH
;
A
#
# COMPACT_ATOMS: atom_id res chain seq x y z
N MET A 1 -18.31 4.13 -8.01
CA MET A 1 -19.61 4.52 -7.38
C MET A 1 -20.60 4.84 -8.47
N ARG A 2 -21.86 4.39 -8.40
CA ARG A 2 -22.89 4.71 -9.42
C ARG A 2 -23.76 5.93 -9.05
N HIS A 3 -23.99 6.19 -7.75
CA HIS A 3 -24.77 7.35 -7.26
C HIS A 3 -24.07 8.04 -6.06
N PRO A 4 -23.11 8.95 -6.30
CA PRO A 4 -22.32 9.55 -5.22
C PRO A 4 -23.14 10.44 -4.26
N LEU A 5 -24.13 11.17 -4.78
CA LEU A 5 -25.00 12.04 -3.98
C LEU A 5 -25.92 11.25 -3.04
N GLY A 6 -26.37 10.06 -3.46
CA GLY A 6 -27.18 9.16 -2.62
C GLY A 6 -26.37 8.54 -1.47
N LEU A 7 -25.08 8.25 -1.69
CA LEU A 7 -24.20 7.80 -0.61
C LEU A 7 -23.97 8.92 0.42
N LEU A 8 -23.77 10.15 -0.06
CA LEU A 8 -23.56 11.32 0.79
C LEU A 8 -24.79 11.62 1.67
N SER A 9 -25.99 11.52 1.12
CA SER A 9 -27.22 11.71 1.90
C SER A 9 -27.45 10.58 2.91
N ALA A 10 -27.10 9.33 2.58
CA ALA A 10 -27.30 8.19 3.46
C ALA A 10 -26.27 8.08 4.60
N THR A 11 -25.00 8.46 4.36
CA THR A 11 -23.91 8.29 5.34
C THR A 11 -23.44 9.61 5.96
N GLY A 12 -23.92 10.74 5.45
CA GLY A 12 -23.42 12.07 5.79
C GLY A 12 -21.97 12.29 5.31
N ILE A 13 -21.48 13.52 5.49
CA ILE A 13 -20.15 13.91 4.97
C ILE A 13 -19.00 13.12 5.61
N ARG A 14 -19.11 12.77 6.90
CA ARG A 14 -18.08 12.02 7.63
C ARG A 14 -18.00 10.56 7.15
N GLY A 15 -19.14 9.92 6.95
CA GLY A 15 -19.20 8.54 6.44
C GLY A 15 -18.74 8.48 4.97
N PHE A 16 -19.16 9.44 4.16
CA PHE A 16 -18.70 9.57 2.77
C PHE A 16 -17.17 9.75 2.68
N LEU A 17 -16.59 10.66 3.48
CA LEU A 17 -15.14 10.86 3.50
C LEU A 17 -14.39 9.62 3.98
N SER A 18 -14.85 8.97 5.05
CA SER A 18 -14.23 7.75 5.56
C SER A 18 -14.23 6.63 4.52
N PHE A 19 -15.35 6.46 3.80
CA PHE A 19 -15.44 5.49 2.70
C PHE A 19 -14.44 5.79 1.59
N ASN A 20 -14.40 7.05 1.10
CA ASN A 20 -13.50 7.43 0.01
C ASN A 20 -12.03 7.33 0.42
N LEU A 21 -11.67 7.72 1.64
CA LEU A 21 -10.31 7.58 2.15
C LEU A 21 -9.91 6.10 2.26
N THR A 22 -10.82 5.24 2.72
CA THR A 22 -10.55 3.80 2.86
C THR A 22 -10.41 3.13 1.49
N MET A 23 -11.33 3.38 0.56
CA MET A 23 -11.24 2.83 -0.80
C MET A 23 -10.09 3.44 -1.61
N GLY A 24 -9.80 4.71 -1.33
CA GLY A 24 -8.71 5.46 -1.95
C GLY A 24 -7.33 4.91 -1.62
N THR A 25 -7.19 4.12 -0.54
CA THR A 25 -5.90 3.50 -0.17
C THR A 25 -5.36 2.57 -1.26
N ALA A 26 -6.21 1.98 -2.10
CA ALA A 26 -5.77 1.19 -3.25
C ALA A 26 -4.90 2.00 -4.24
N PHE A 27 -5.16 3.30 -4.39
CA PHE A 27 -4.34 4.17 -5.23
C PHE A 27 -2.94 4.40 -4.64
N VAL A 28 -2.81 4.35 -3.31
CA VAL A 28 -1.50 4.47 -2.65
C VAL A 28 -0.58 3.31 -3.08
N LEU A 29 -1.12 2.11 -3.25
CA LEU A 29 -0.36 0.96 -3.76
C LEU A 29 0.13 1.16 -5.20
N LEU A 30 -0.60 1.91 -6.03
CA LEU A 30 -0.16 2.26 -7.39
C LEU A 30 0.94 3.33 -7.36
N LEU A 31 0.83 4.31 -6.46
CA LEU A 31 1.78 5.41 -6.32
C LEU A 31 3.09 5.01 -5.63
N ASN A 32 3.05 4.04 -4.71
CA ASN A 32 4.22 3.56 -3.96
C ASN A 32 5.46 3.28 -4.83
N PRO A 33 5.39 2.47 -5.91
CA PRO A 33 6.55 2.19 -6.75
C PRO A 33 7.07 3.43 -7.48
N ILE A 34 6.21 4.39 -7.81
CA ILE A 34 6.61 5.68 -8.40
C ILE A 34 7.44 6.47 -7.38
N PHE A 35 6.93 6.62 -6.15
CA PHE A 35 7.65 7.35 -5.10
C PHE A 35 8.96 6.67 -4.68
N TRP A 36 8.98 5.35 -4.61
CA TRP A 36 10.20 4.59 -4.34
C TRP A 36 11.21 4.72 -5.48
N GLY A 37 10.74 4.70 -6.74
CA GLY A 37 11.56 4.95 -7.91
C GLY A 37 12.17 6.35 -7.89
N LEU A 38 11.37 7.38 -7.62
CA LEU A 38 11.84 8.77 -7.48
C LEU A 38 12.85 8.93 -6.35
N THR A 39 12.59 8.31 -5.20
CA THR A 39 13.50 8.35 -4.04
C THR A 39 14.84 7.67 -4.39
N THR A 40 14.79 6.49 -5.00
CA THR A 40 15.99 5.75 -5.42
C THR A 40 16.79 6.54 -6.44
N LEU A 41 16.12 7.08 -7.46
CA LEU A 41 16.75 7.91 -8.49
C LEU A 41 17.39 9.17 -7.86
N TYR A 42 16.70 9.83 -6.94
CA TYR A 42 17.24 10.98 -6.23
C TYR A 42 18.49 10.65 -5.43
N VAL A 43 18.48 9.56 -4.65
CA VAL A 43 19.63 9.14 -3.85
C VAL A 43 20.84 8.88 -4.74
N LEU A 44 20.65 8.25 -5.91
CA LEU A 44 21.73 7.88 -6.83
C LEU A 44 22.24 9.05 -7.69
N THR A 45 21.37 9.93 -8.14
CA THR A 45 21.71 10.96 -9.15
C THR A 45 21.76 12.37 -8.60
N GLN A 46 21.16 12.63 -7.43
CA GLN A 46 20.95 13.97 -6.88
C GLN A 46 20.35 14.95 -7.91
N ALA A 47 19.51 14.44 -8.83
CA ALA A 47 19.01 15.21 -9.95
C ALA A 47 18.21 16.45 -9.48
N GLY A 48 18.62 17.64 -9.94
CA GLY A 48 17.99 18.91 -9.56
C GLY A 48 16.51 19.01 -9.93
N PHE A 49 16.05 18.29 -10.96
CA PHE A 49 14.62 18.22 -11.31
C PHE A 49 13.77 17.61 -10.18
N ILE A 50 14.29 16.61 -9.46
CA ILE A 50 13.55 16.00 -8.34
C ILE A 50 13.47 16.99 -7.16
N GLN A 51 14.51 17.80 -6.95
CA GLN A 51 14.47 18.87 -5.94
C GLN A 51 13.42 19.95 -6.28
N GLN A 52 13.21 20.23 -7.57
CA GLN A 52 12.16 21.15 -8.01
C GLN A 52 10.75 20.59 -7.77
N LEU A 53 10.56 19.27 -7.88
CA LEU A 53 9.28 18.60 -7.58
C LEU A 53 8.95 18.60 -6.07
N PHE A 54 9.97 18.61 -5.20
CA PHE A 54 9.81 18.57 -3.74
C PHE A 54 10.42 19.82 -3.07
N PRO A 55 9.79 21.00 -3.17
CA PRO A 55 10.30 22.22 -2.55
C PRO A 55 10.36 22.10 -1.02
N GLY A 56 11.49 22.51 -0.44
CA GLY A 56 11.89 22.47 0.98
C GLY A 56 10.96 21.76 1.97
N VAL A 57 9.87 22.40 2.39
CA VAL A 57 8.93 21.85 3.39
C VAL A 57 8.36 20.50 2.96
N ILE A 58 7.98 20.35 1.69
CA ILE A 58 7.42 19.11 1.16
C ILE A 58 8.47 17.99 1.22
N PHE A 59 9.74 18.30 0.91
CA PHE A 59 10.83 17.33 1.01
C PHE A 59 11.02 16.82 2.45
N TYR A 60 11.03 17.72 3.44
CA TYR A 60 11.19 17.33 4.84
C TYR A 60 10.00 16.51 5.36
N VAL A 61 8.77 16.92 5.03
CA VAL A 61 7.57 16.17 5.40
C VAL A 61 7.54 14.80 4.73
N ALA A 62 7.85 14.72 3.43
CA ALA A 62 7.92 13.46 2.70
C ALA A 62 9.00 12.54 3.26
N SER A 63 10.18 13.09 3.61
CA SER A 63 11.26 12.33 4.25
C SER A 63 10.86 11.83 5.63
N ALA A 64 10.19 12.66 6.44
CA ALA A 64 9.68 12.26 7.74
C ALA A 64 8.64 11.13 7.61
N LEU A 65 7.72 11.22 6.65
CA LEU A 65 6.75 10.15 6.36
C LEU A 65 7.46 8.86 5.88
N LEU A 66 8.47 9.00 5.03
CA LEU A 66 9.25 7.88 4.53
C LEU A 66 9.96 7.12 5.66
N PHE A 67 10.61 7.82 6.60
CA PHE A 67 11.36 7.16 7.66
C PHE A 67 10.51 6.88 8.89
N ILE A 68 9.91 7.92 9.48
CA ILE A 68 9.15 7.82 10.74
C ILE A 68 7.83 7.11 10.51
N GLY A 69 7.10 7.48 9.47
CA GLY A 69 5.79 6.87 9.15
C GLY A 69 5.92 5.38 8.89
N ASN A 70 6.84 4.96 8.02
CA ASN A 70 7.07 3.54 7.75
C ASN A 70 7.61 2.80 8.98
N PHE A 71 8.50 3.41 9.78
CA PHE A 71 8.95 2.81 11.03
C PHE A 71 7.80 2.53 11.98
N ILE A 72 6.92 3.50 12.22
CA ILE A 72 5.72 3.33 13.06
C ILE A 72 4.85 2.20 12.51
N PHE A 73 4.66 2.11 11.20
CA PHE A 73 3.83 1.08 10.58
C PHE A 73 4.39 -0.33 10.79
N VAL A 74 5.69 -0.52 10.56
CA VAL A 74 6.38 -1.79 10.82
C VAL A 74 6.36 -2.12 12.31
N TYR A 75 6.63 -1.14 13.16
CA TYR A 75 6.62 -1.30 14.61
C TYR A 75 5.26 -1.77 15.12
N LEU A 76 4.16 -1.13 14.70
CA LEU A 76 2.81 -1.53 15.09
C LEU A 76 2.45 -2.92 14.57
N SER A 77 2.93 -3.29 13.38
CA SER A 77 2.72 -4.64 12.81
C SER A 77 3.44 -5.71 13.66
N VAL A 78 4.69 -5.44 14.04
CA VAL A 78 5.48 -6.30 14.92
C VAL A 78 4.85 -6.38 16.32
N ALA A 79 4.57 -5.25 16.95
CA ALA A 79 3.97 -5.18 18.28
C ALA A 79 2.61 -5.88 18.33
N GLY A 80 1.76 -5.70 17.32
CA GLY A 80 0.48 -6.39 17.19
C GLY A 80 0.63 -7.90 17.05
N SER A 81 1.62 -8.37 16.30
CA SER A 81 1.91 -9.82 16.19
C SER A 81 2.41 -10.43 17.51
N LEU A 82 3.27 -9.71 18.23
CA LEU A 82 3.83 -10.12 19.51
C LEU A 82 2.75 -10.19 20.60
N GLN A 83 1.89 -9.16 20.68
CA GLN A 83 0.79 -9.14 21.64
C GLN A 83 -0.19 -10.31 21.46
N ARG A 84 -0.28 -10.84 20.24
CA ARG A 84 -1.11 -12.00 19.89
C ARG A 84 -0.37 -13.35 20.01
N GLY A 85 0.89 -13.36 20.47
CA GLY A 85 1.71 -14.57 20.62
C GLY A 85 2.16 -15.21 19.29
N MET A 86 2.04 -14.50 18.16
CA MET A 86 2.36 -15.03 16.83
C MET A 86 3.85 -14.84 16.47
N PHE A 87 4.75 -15.46 17.24
CA PHE A 87 6.20 -15.22 17.12
C PHE A 87 6.80 -15.55 15.74
N SER A 88 6.25 -16.54 15.04
CA SER A 88 6.65 -16.86 13.66
C SER A 88 6.33 -15.69 12.71
N LEU A 89 5.15 -15.09 12.87
CA LEU A 89 4.70 -13.95 12.07
C LEU A 89 5.46 -12.66 12.42
N THR A 90 5.95 -12.53 13.65
CA THR A 90 6.73 -11.34 14.05
C THR A 90 7.99 -11.16 13.22
N ARG A 91 8.69 -12.26 12.90
CA ARG A 91 9.90 -12.18 12.06
C ARG A 91 9.55 -11.76 10.63
N THR A 92 8.48 -12.32 10.07
CA THR A 92 8.04 -11.97 8.72
C THR A 92 7.41 -10.58 8.63
N ALA A 93 6.86 -10.05 9.73
CA ALA A 93 6.38 -8.68 9.80
C ALA A 93 7.48 -7.63 9.59
N LEU A 94 8.76 -7.95 9.84
CA LEU A 94 9.88 -7.06 9.49
C LEU A 94 10.06 -6.91 7.98
N LEU A 95 9.58 -7.89 7.19
CA LEU A 95 9.60 -7.85 5.73
C LEU A 95 8.39 -7.09 5.15
N SER A 96 7.61 -6.39 5.98
CA SER A 96 6.46 -5.60 5.54
C SER A 96 6.78 -4.63 4.39
N PRO A 97 7.91 -3.90 4.37
CA PRO A 97 8.24 -3.05 3.23
C PRO A 97 8.34 -3.83 1.92
N LEU A 98 9.02 -4.98 1.92
CA LEU A 98 9.12 -5.83 0.73
C LEU A 98 7.73 -6.35 0.31
N TYR A 99 6.90 -6.73 1.28
CA TYR A 99 5.53 -7.15 1.02
C TYR A 99 4.67 -6.04 0.40
N TRP A 100 4.86 -4.77 0.80
CA TRP A 100 4.19 -3.63 0.15
C TRP A 100 4.60 -3.46 -1.31
N GLY A 101 5.85 -3.75 -1.64
CA GLY A 101 6.33 -3.81 -3.04
C GLY A 101 5.59 -4.87 -3.85
N LEU A 102 5.43 -6.08 -3.29
CA LEU A 102 4.66 -7.16 -3.93
C LEU A 102 3.18 -6.80 -4.09
N MET A 103 2.57 -6.17 -3.07
CA MET A 103 1.20 -5.66 -3.17
C MET A 103 1.06 -4.58 -4.25
N SER A 104 2.06 -3.70 -4.36
CA SER A 104 2.08 -2.66 -5.40
C SER A 104 2.17 -3.27 -6.81
N TRP A 105 3.02 -4.29 -6.98
CA TRP A 105 3.11 -5.06 -8.22
C TRP A 105 1.76 -5.72 -8.58
N ALA A 106 1.13 -6.38 -7.62
CA ALA A 106 -0.20 -6.97 -7.83
C ALA A 106 -1.27 -5.92 -8.16
N ALA A 107 -1.22 -4.75 -7.51
CA ALA A 107 -2.12 -3.64 -7.80
C ALA A 107 -1.95 -3.12 -9.24
N TRP A 108 -0.72 -2.98 -9.74
CA TRP A 108 -0.46 -2.60 -11.13
C TRP A 108 -0.95 -3.65 -12.12
N LYS A 109 -0.74 -4.95 -11.85
CA LYS A 109 -1.32 -6.02 -12.67
C LYS A 109 -2.84 -5.91 -12.74
N GLY A 110 -3.51 -5.78 -11.60
CA GLY A 110 -4.97 -5.65 -11.54
C GLY A 110 -5.48 -4.39 -12.24
N PHE A 111 -4.76 -3.27 -12.10
CA PHE A 111 -5.10 -2.02 -12.80
C PHE A 111 -5.03 -2.16 -14.33
N ILE A 112 -3.98 -2.82 -14.85
CA ILE A 112 -3.85 -3.09 -16.29
C ILE A 112 -4.92 -4.09 -16.75
N GLN A 113 -5.22 -5.11 -15.95
CA GLN A 113 -6.28 -6.09 -16.21
C GLN A 113 -7.66 -5.44 -16.32
N LEU A 114 -7.93 -4.36 -15.58
CA LEU A 114 -9.19 -3.64 -15.68
C LEU A 114 -9.50 -3.14 -17.10
N PHE A 115 -8.47 -2.79 -17.88
CA PHE A 115 -8.64 -2.32 -19.26
C PHE A 115 -8.45 -3.42 -20.29
N THR A 116 -7.57 -4.38 -20.03
CA THR A 116 -7.22 -5.42 -21.01
C THR A 116 -8.11 -6.65 -20.92
N ASN A 117 -8.52 -7.04 -19.71
CA ASN A 117 -9.33 -8.23 -19.41
C ASN A 117 -10.21 -8.00 -18.16
N PRO A 118 -11.24 -7.15 -18.23
CA PRO A 118 -12.00 -6.67 -17.07
C PRO A 118 -12.73 -7.75 -16.26
N PHE A 119 -13.02 -8.90 -16.88
CA PHE A 119 -13.70 -10.03 -16.24
C PHE A 119 -12.77 -11.20 -15.92
N TYR A 120 -11.47 -11.01 -16.09
CA TYR A 120 -10.48 -12.03 -15.76
C TYR A 120 -10.23 -12.06 -14.26
N TRP A 121 -10.27 -13.25 -13.69
CA TRP A 121 -10.07 -13.49 -12.27
C TRP A 121 -8.96 -14.52 -12.08
N GLU A 122 -7.83 -14.09 -11.53
CA GLU A 122 -6.72 -14.97 -11.16
C GLU A 122 -7.08 -15.78 -9.93
N LYS A 123 -7.72 -16.95 -10.14
CA LYS A 123 -7.98 -17.91 -9.06
C LYS A 123 -6.66 -18.41 -8.51
N THR A 124 -6.48 -18.31 -7.20
CA THR A 124 -5.47 -19.13 -6.53
C THR A 124 -5.97 -20.58 -6.50
N THR A 125 -5.07 -21.52 -6.71
CA THR A 125 -5.36 -22.95 -6.53
C THR A 125 -5.56 -23.20 -5.04
N HIS A 126 -6.80 -23.39 -4.63
CA HIS A 126 -7.15 -23.81 -3.27
C HIS A 126 -7.06 -25.34 -3.17
N GLY A 127 -6.67 -25.87 -2.00
CA GLY A 127 -6.63 -27.32 -1.74
C GLY A 127 -5.26 -27.99 -1.81
N LEU A 128 -4.15 -27.24 -1.71
CA LEU A 128 -2.80 -27.83 -1.60
C LEU A 128 -2.45 -28.33 -0.19
N ASP A 129 -3.33 -28.15 0.80
CA ASP A 129 -3.13 -28.58 2.20
C ASP A 129 -3.63 -30.02 2.49
N ASP A 130 -4.35 -30.67 1.56
CA ASP A 130 -4.90 -32.03 1.76
C ASP A 130 -3.85 -33.16 1.62
N GLY A 131 -2.56 -32.83 1.67
CA GLY A 131 -1.45 -33.73 1.35
C GLY A 131 -0.45 -34.03 2.47
N SER A 132 -0.68 -33.62 3.72
CA SER A 132 0.20 -34.01 4.84
C SER A 132 -0.59 -34.54 6.03
N ALA A 133 -1.11 -35.75 5.85
CA ALA A 133 -1.30 -36.67 6.98
C ALA A 133 0.08 -37.17 7.40
N HIS A 134 0.61 -36.63 8.49
CA HIS A 134 1.61 -37.29 9.34
C HIS A 134 1.23 -37.08 10.80
#